data_AF-A0A7V9AU60-F1
#
_entry.id   AF-A0A7V9AU60-F1
#
_cell.length_a   1.000
_cell.length_b   1.000
_cell.length_c   1.000
_cell.angle_alpha   90.00
_cell.angle_beta   90.00
_cell.angle_gamma   90.00
#
_symmetry.space_group_name_H-M   'P 1'
#
loop_
_entity.id
_entity.type
_entity.pdbx_description
1 polymer ?
#
loop_
_entity_poly.entity_id
_entity_poly.type
_entity_poly.pdbx_seq_one_letter_code
_entity_poly.pdbx_strand_id
1 'polypeptide(L)'
;YYTKLYGTTAMGLAVEQMAMVTAMYPGLKAASERLKLEGDKLKGTPLATITTFEAVKSKAAMEEQSKQKDSGGGGIGGMLSRRMMKKEDPTQRATIFTIHHEFLEVSPSASAADVEIPGGFKEKK
;
A
#
# COMPACT_ATOMS: atom_id res chain seq x y z
N TYR A 1 14.48 11.93 -13.56
CA TYR A 1 13.15 11.97 -14.22
C TYR A 1 12.01 11.80 -13.22
N TYR A 2 12.05 10.81 -12.33
CA TYR A 2 11.07 10.60 -11.26
C TYR A 2 10.64 11.86 -10.50
N THR A 3 11.60 12.61 -9.95
CA THR A 3 11.34 13.85 -9.19
C THR A 3 10.73 14.98 -10.03
N LYS A 4 10.98 14.99 -11.34
CA LYS A 4 10.44 16.01 -12.26
C LYS A 4 9.00 15.70 -12.70
N LEU A 5 8.61 14.43 -12.71
CA LEU A 5 7.28 13.99 -13.16
C LEU A 5 6.26 13.92 -12.03
N TYR A 6 6.67 13.49 -10.83
CA TYR A 6 5.73 13.16 -9.76
C TYR A 6 5.68 14.19 -8.61
N GLY A 7 6.59 15.16 -8.56
CA GLY A 7 6.65 16.13 -7.47
C GLY A 7 6.70 15.47 -6.08
N THR A 8 6.35 16.20 -5.03
CA THR A 8 6.26 15.71 -3.64
C THR A 8 5.12 14.69 -3.40
N THR A 9 4.35 14.35 -4.44
CA THR A 9 3.16 13.50 -4.38
C THR A 9 3.50 12.06 -4.79
N ALA A 10 4.54 11.49 -4.18
CA ALA A 10 5.06 10.16 -4.53
C ALA A 10 4.20 8.98 -4.01
N MET A 11 3.12 9.26 -3.27
CA MET A 11 2.20 8.22 -2.81
C MET A 11 0.80 8.63 -3.25
N GLY A 12 0.27 7.96 -4.28
CA GLY A 12 -1.08 8.17 -4.82
C GLY A 12 -2.22 7.81 -3.85
N LEU A 13 -2.05 8.06 -2.56
CA LEU A 13 -3.05 7.93 -1.52
C LEU A 13 -3.54 9.32 -1.14
N ALA A 14 -4.86 9.51 -1.07
CA ALA A 14 -5.44 10.76 -0.61
C ALA A 14 -4.94 11.09 0.82
N VAL A 15 -4.51 12.33 1.05
CA VAL A 15 -3.92 12.79 2.33
C VAL A 15 -4.79 12.43 3.54
N GLU A 16 -6.11 12.49 3.38
CA GLU A 16 -7.10 12.16 4.41
C GLU A 16 -7.11 10.67 4.78
N GLN A 17 -7.00 9.79 3.79
CA GLN A 17 -6.92 8.35 4.03
C GLN A 17 -5.62 7.98 4.75
N MET A 18 -4.51 8.63 4.40
CA MET A 18 -3.23 8.47 5.10
C MET A 18 -3.28 8.99 6.53
N ALA A 19 -3.99 10.08 6.79
CA ALA A 19 -4.18 10.61 8.14
C ALA A 19 -4.93 9.61 9.03
N MET A 20 -6.01 9.00 8.52
CA MET A 20 -6.77 7.98 9.25
C MET A 20 -5.94 6.73 9.53
N VAL A 21 -5.19 6.22 8.55
CA VAL A 21 -4.34 5.04 8.70
C VAL A 21 -3.20 5.32 9.70
N THR A 22 -2.60 6.52 9.66
CA THR A 22 -1.54 6.90 10.62
C THR A 22 -2.09 7.04 12.05
N ALA A 23 -3.33 7.51 12.20
CA ALA A 23 -4.00 7.59 13.50
C ALA A 23 -4.31 6.21 14.08
N MET A 24 -4.77 5.26 13.25
CA MET A 24 -5.04 3.88 13.67
C MET A 24 -3.76 3.05 13.89
N TYR A 25 -2.69 3.35 13.14
CA TYR A 25 -1.44 2.62 13.16
C TYR A 25 -0.26 3.57 13.40
N PRO A 26 -0.03 4.03 14.64
CA PRO A 26 1.03 5.01 14.93
C PRO A 26 2.44 4.51 14.60
N GLY A 27 2.66 3.19 14.60
CA GLY A 27 3.92 2.57 14.18
C GLY A 27 4.24 2.70 12.68
N LEU A 28 3.26 3.09 11.85
CA LEU A 28 3.43 3.26 10.41
C LEU A 28 4.50 4.29 10.07
N LYS A 29 4.61 5.37 10.87
CA LYS A 29 5.61 6.42 10.66
C LYS A 29 7.03 5.87 10.79
N ALA A 30 7.31 5.14 11.87
CA ALA A 30 8.62 4.51 12.08
C ALA A 30 8.93 3.44 11.01
N ALA A 31 7.92 2.68 10.59
CA ALA A 31 8.07 1.72 9.50
C ALA A 31 8.40 2.41 8.17
N SER A 32 7.76 3.54 7.86
CA SER A 32 8.02 4.34 6.66
C SER A 32 9.44 4.96 6.67
N GLU A 33 9.87 5.50 7.81
CA GLU A 33 11.22 6.03 7.99
C GLU A 33 12.29 4.95 7.77
N ARG A 34 12.07 3.74 8.31
CA ARG A 34 12.97 2.61 8.07
C ARG A 34 12.96 2.15 6.61
N LEU A 35 11.78 2.09 5.99
CA LEU A 35 11.65 1.72 4.58
C LEU A 35 12.40 2.71 3.67
N LYS A 36 12.37 4.00 4.00
CA LYS A 36 13.17 5.03 3.30
C LYS A 36 14.67 4.77 3.44
N LEU A 37 15.16 4.49 4.65
CA LEU A 37 16.57 4.20 4.90
C LEU A 37 17.06 2.92 4.20
N GLU A 38 16.23 1.88 4.16
CA GLU A 38 16.54 0.64 3.45
C GLU A 38 16.41 0.81 1.92
N GLY A 39 15.53 1.70 1.47
CA GLY A 39 15.37 2.05 0.05
C GLY A 39 16.65 2.59 -0.59
N ASP A 40 17.45 3.37 0.16
CA ASP A 40 18.74 3.90 -0.32
C ASP A 40 19.76 2.79 -0.65
N LYS A 41 19.56 1.57 -0.13
CA LYS A 41 20.41 0.41 -0.44
C LYS A 41 20.06 -0.26 -1.77
N LEU A 42 18.85 -0.01 -2.30
CA LEU A 42 18.40 -0.57 -3.57
C LEU A 42 19.10 0.18 -4.71
N LYS A 43 19.97 -0.52 -5.45
CA LYS A 43 20.66 0.03 -6.61
C LYS A 43 19.84 -0.23 -7.87
N GLY A 44 19.65 0.82 -8.69
CA GLY A 44 18.95 0.73 -9.98
C GLY A 44 17.68 1.57 -10.03
N THR A 45 16.89 1.40 -11.09
CA THR A 45 15.57 2.04 -11.24
C THR A 45 14.49 0.98 -11.05
N PRO A 46 13.67 1.06 -9.98
CA PRO A 46 12.58 0.11 -9.80
C PRO A 46 11.57 0.28 -10.94
N LEU A 47 11.21 -0.82 -11.62
CA LEU A 47 10.15 -0.83 -12.64
C LEU A 47 8.78 -1.16 -12.03
N ALA A 48 8.76 -2.01 -11.00
CA ALA A 48 7.57 -2.33 -10.24
C ALA A 48 7.94 -2.51 -8.77
N THR A 49 7.20 -1.84 -7.89
CA THR A 49 7.33 -1.93 -6.44
C THR A 49 5.98 -2.30 -5.85
N ILE A 50 5.93 -3.37 -5.07
CA ILE A 50 4.75 -3.77 -4.31
C ILE A 50 5.09 -3.68 -2.83
N THR A 51 4.39 -2.80 -2.12
CA THR A 51 4.59 -2.60 -0.68
C THR A 51 3.33 -3.01 0.06
N THR A 52 3.43 -3.99 0.96
CA THR A 52 2.29 -4.46 1.76
C THR A 52 2.52 -4.14 3.23
N PHE A 53 1.55 -3.48 3.86
CA PHE A 53 1.56 -3.21 5.29
C PHE A 53 0.60 -4.16 6.00
N GLU A 54 1.11 -4.87 7.00
CA GLU A 54 0.35 -5.85 7.79
C GLU A 54 0.40 -5.48 9.28
N ALA A 55 -0.76 -5.58 9.94
CA ALA A 55 -0.86 -5.56 11.39
C ALA A 55 -0.66 -6.98 11.92
N VAL A 56 0.33 -7.17 12.78
CA VAL A 56 0.62 -8.47 13.41
C VAL A 56 0.25 -8.40 14.89
N LYS A 57 -0.69 -9.22 15.32
CA LYS A 57 -1.08 -9.33 16.73
C LYS A 57 0.01 -10.04 17.54
N SER A 58 0.28 -9.53 18.74
CA SER A 58 1.14 -10.20 19.70
C SER A 58 0.50 -11.52 20.19
N LYS A 59 1.33 -12.45 20.66
CA LYS A 59 0.83 -13.73 21.22
C LYS A 59 -0.12 -13.49 22.40
N ALA A 60 0.20 -12.54 23.27
CA ALA A 60 -0.66 -12.15 24.39
C ALA A 60 -2.03 -11.62 23.93
N ALA A 61 -2.05 -10.76 22.90
CA ALA A 61 -3.31 -10.25 22.34
C ALA A 61 -4.14 -11.35 21.67
N MET A 62 -3.49 -12.35 21.07
CA MET A 62 -4.16 -13.52 20.50
C MET A 62 -4.77 -14.42 21.60
N GLU A 63 -4.04 -14.63 22.69
CA GLU A 63 -4.52 -15.39 23.85
C GLU A 63 -5.68 -14.68 24.55
N GLU A 64 -5.62 -13.36 24.72
CA GLU A 64 -6.69 -12.57 25.33
C GLU A 64 -7.95 -12.54 24.47
N GLN A 65 -7.81 -12.42 23.15
CA GLN A 65 -8.93 -12.52 22.21
C GLN A 65 -9.54 -13.93 22.19
N SER A 66 -8.73 -14.98 22.42
CA SER A 66 -9.24 -16.35 22.58
C SER A 66 -10.04 -16.53 23.87
N LYS A 67 -9.60 -15.92 24.98
CA LYS A 67 -10.31 -15.93 26.27
C LYS A 67 -11.60 -15.10 26.23
N GLN A 68 -11.62 -13.99 25.50
CA GLN A 68 -12.80 -13.14 25.34
C GLN A 68 -13.86 -13.78 24.43
N LYS A 69 -13.48 -14.62 23.47
CA LYS A 69 -14.41 -15.47 22.70
C LYS A 69 -15.11 -16.54 23.55
N ASP A 70 -14.58 -16.84 24.74
CA ASP A 70 -15.19 -17.78 25.69
C ASP A 70 -16.11 -17.10 26.73
N SER A 71 -16.08 -15.77 26.88
CA SER A 71 -16.95 -15.03 27.83
C SER A 71 -18.26 -14.51 27.23
N GLY A 72 -18.58 -14.87 25.98
CA GLY A 72 -19.80 -14.44 25.28
C GLY A 72 -21.09 -15.05 25.83
N GLY A 73 -21.74 -14.35 26.77
CA GLY A 73 -23.18 -14.38 27.07
C GLY A 73 -23.83 -15.76 27.23
N GLY A 74 -23.92 -16.26 28.46
CA GLY A 74 -24.48 -17.57 28.83
C GLY A 74 -26.00 -17.77 28.64
N GLY A 75 -26.61 -17.16 27.62
CA GLY A 75 -28.04 -17.28 27.30
C GLY A 75 -28.31 -17.91 25.92
N ILE A 76 -29.57 -18.25 25.64
CA ILE A 76 -30.02 -18.83 24.36
C ILE A 76 -29.61 -17.96 23.15
N GLY A 77 -29.61 -16.63 23.30
CA GLY A 77 -29.13 -15.70 22.27
C GLY A 77 -27.62 -15.80 21.99
N GLY A 78 -26.81 -16.15 22.99
CA GLY A 78 -25.38 -16.42 22.85
C GLY A 78 -25.10 -17.72 22.11
N MET A 79 -25.93 -18.74 22.33
CA MET A 79 -25.80 -20.02 21.63
C MET A 79 -26.13 -19.91 20.13
N LEU A 80 -27.11 -19.09 19.76
CA LEU A 80 -27.49 -18.87 18.36
C LEU A 80 -26.44 -18.06 17.59
N SER A 81 -25.91 -17.01 18.22
CA SER A 81 -24.83 -16.19 17.64
C SER A 81 -23.53 -16.97 17.49
N ARG A 82 -23.21 -17.87 18.42
CA ARG A 82 -22.05 -18.79 18.31
C ARG A 82 -22.19 -19.83 17.20
N ARG A 83 -23.42 -20.19 16.81
CA ARG A 83 -23.71 -21.12 15.71
C ARG A 83 -23.71 -20.44 14.33
N MET A 84 -24.03 -19.14 14.29
CA MET A 84 -23.99 -18.33 13.07
C MET A 84 -22.58 -17.81 12.74
N MET A 85 -21.77 -17.50 13.74
CA MET A 85 -20.35 -17.16 13.56
C MET A 85 -19.54 -18.43 13.31
N LYS A 86 -19.48 -18.88 12.05
CA LYS A 86 -18.50 -19.89 11.61
C LYS A 86 -17.09 -19.44 12.03
N LYS A 87 -16.36 -20.37 12.67
CA LYS A 87 -14.98 -20.17 13.10
C LYS A 87 -14.09 -20.01 11.87
N GLU A 88 -13.83 -18.78 11.47
CA GLU A 88 -12.54 -18.46 10.90
C GLU A 88 -11.52 -18.53 12.03
N ASP A 89 -10.47 -19.32 11.84
CA ASP A 89 -9.36 -19.36 12.78
C ASP A 89 -8.83 -17.93 12.94
N PRO A 90 -8.63 -17.46 14.18
CA PRO A 90 -8.17 -16.10 14.39
C PRO A 90 -6.83 -15.93 13.67
N THR A 91 -6.83 -15.10 12.62
CA THR A 91 -5.63 -14.79 11.86
C THR A 91 -4.77 -13.85 12.67
N GLN A 92 -3.50 -14.22 12.84
CA GLN A 92 -2.52 -13.39 13.55
C GLN A 92 -2.22 -12.09 12.80
N ARG A 93 -2.31 -12.13 11.47
CA ARG A 93 -1.99 -11.01 10.59
C ARG A 93 -3.24 -10.52 9.88
N ALA A 94 -3.34 -9.22 9.75
CA ALA A 94 -4.33 -8.57 8.91
C ALA A 94 -3.61 -7.57 7.99
N THR A 95 -3.82 -7.70 6.68
CA THR A 95 -3.34 -6.73 5.71
C THR A 95 -4.11 -5.42 5.88
N ILE A 96 -3.39 -4.32 6.06
CA ILE A 96 -3.98 -2.99 6.21
C ILE A 96 -4.19 -2.39 4.82
N PHE A 97 -3.14 -2.39 4.00
CA PHE A 97 -3.19 -1.95 2.60
C PHE A 97 -1.99 -2.48 1.81
N THR A 98 -2.15 -2.52 0.50
CA THR A 98 -1.08 -2.81 -0.47
C THR A 98 -0.95 -1.64 -1.45
N ILE A 99 0.26 -1.15 -1.63
CA ILE A 99 0.60 -0.11 -2.61
C ILE A 99 1.31 -0.80 -3.77
N HIS A 100 0.76 -0.62 -4.96
CA HIS A 100 1.42 -0.99 -6.22
C HIS A 100 1.96 0.29 -6.87
N HIS A 101 3.25 0.31 -7.13
CA HIS A 101 3.91 1.39 -7.85
C HIS A 101 4.59 0.81 -9.08
N GLU A 102 4.02 1.08 -10.25
CA GLU A 102 4.55 0.61 -11.53
C GLU A 102 5.04 1.80 -12.35
N PHE A 103 6.19 1.62 -12.99
CA PHE A 103 6.79 2.58 -13.92
C PHE A 103 6.77 1.98 -15.32
N LEU A 104 5.92 2.56 -16.17
CA LEU A 104 5.96 2.30 -17.60
C LEU A 104 7.00 3.24 -18.23
N GLU A 105 8.06 2.69 -18.79
CA GLU A 105 9.01 3.44 -19.59
C GLU A 105 8.36 3.82 -20.92
N VAL A 106 8.31 5.12 -21.22
CA VAL A 106 7.99 5.59 -22.58
C VAL A 106 9.31 5.79 -23.30
N SER A 107 9.69 4.82 -24.12
CA SER A 107 10.81 4.97 -25.04
C SER A 107 10.35 5.78 -26.26
N PRO A 108 11.08 6.83 -26.67
CA PRO A 108 10.81 7.50 -27.93
C PRO A 108 11.08 6.52 -29.07
N SER A 109 10.02 5.99 -29.66
CA SER A 109 10.10 5.05 -30.79
C SER A 109 9.91 5.73 -32.15
N ALA A 110 9.87 7.07 -32.16
CA ALA A 110 9.75 7.84 -33.39
C ALA A 110 10.97 7.56 -34.28
N SER A 111 10.74 7.03 -35.46
CA SER A 111 11.75 6.91 -36.50
C SER A 111 12.12 8.29 -37.03
N ALA A 112 13.25 8.41 -37.73
CA ALA A 112 13.64 9.67 -38.37
C ALA A 112 12.52 10.23 -39.27
N ALA A 113 11.79 9.36 -39.97
CA ALA A 113 10.65 9.72 -40.80
C ALA A 113 9.46 10.30 -40.00
N ASP A 114 9.31 9.94 -38.72
CA ASP A 114 8.22 10.44 -37.86
C ASP A 114 8.48 11.85 -37.31
N VAL A 115 9.74 12.31 -37.33
CA VAL A 115 10.18 13.63 -36.84
C VAL A 115 10.68 14.54 -37.96
N GLU A 116 10.70 14.06 -39.20
CA GLU A 116 11.14 14.84 -40.34
C GLU A 116 10.18 16.00 -40.61
N ILE A 117 10.75 17.20 -40.75
CA ILE A 117 10.02 18.40 -41.14
C ILE A 117 9.64 18.25 -42.62
N PRO A 118 8.34 18.24 -42.98
CA PRO A 118 7.93 18.07 -44.37
C PRO A 118 8.50 19.16 -45.28
N GLY A 119 8.87 18.77 -46.50
CA GLY A 119 9.33 19.71 -47.53
C GLY A 119 8.32 20.84 -47.73
N GLY A 120 8.76 22.08 -47.55
CA GLY A 120 7.91 23.27 -47.67
C GLY A 120 7.42 23.87 -46.35
N PHE A 121 7.77 23.29 -45.19
CA PHE A 121 7.50 23.91 -43.89
C PHE A 121 8.19 25.27 -43.79
N LYS A 122 7.42 26.31 -43.44
CA LYS A 122 7.92 27.64 -43.09
C LYS A 122 7.44 27.97 -41.69
N GLU A 123 8.37 28.03 -40.75
CA GLU A 123 8.09 28.51 -39.40
C GLU A 123 7.69 29.99 -39.48
N LYS A 124 6.46 30.32 -39.10
CA LYS A 124 6.06 31.71 -38.89
C LYS A 124 6.57 32.13 -37.52
N LYS A 125 7.60 32.99 -37.52
CA LYS A 125 7.98 33.77 -36.33
C LYS A 125 6.89 34.77 -35.99
#